data_AF-A0A378UY57-F1
#
_entry.id   AF-A0A378UY57-F1
#
_cell.length_a   1.000
_cell.length_b   1.000
_cell.length_c   1.000
_cell.angle_alpha   90.00
_cell.angle_beta   90.00
_cell.angle_gamma   90.00
#
_symmetry.space_group_name_H-M   'P 1'
#
loop_
_entity.id
_entity.type
_entity.pdbx_description
1 polymer ?
#
loop_
_entity_poly.entity_id
_entity_poly.type
_entity_poly.pdbx_seq_one_letter_code
_entity_poly.pdbx_strand_id
1 'polypeptide(L)'
;MESDRHNEAYRAVIKRMGSDGKLGVGWPKEYGGLGFGPVEQQIFINEANRADIPLPMVTLQTVGPTLQALGTEEQKKKFLPGILAGEVHFAIGYSEPDAGTDLASLRTTAVRHGDEYIVNGQKMWTTGAHDADYIWLACRTDPTAAKHKGISILIVDTKDPGYSWTPIIRRTGRTTPTPRTTTMFGCPPTCSSARRTAAGSSSPPSSTTTGRPRAGRPDRPASTTRCTPGPRSPFGRRHPDRAGCRETPSRTDQVDLAHQRAAQLAGRGLR
;
A
#
# COMPACT_ATOMS: atom_id res chain seq x y z
N MET A 1 6.23 -12.66 -26.48
CA MET A 1 5.12 -12.69 -25.50
C MET A 1 5.39 -13.63 -24.31
N GLU A 2 6.59 -14.21 -24.19
CA GLU A 2 6.94 -15.24 -23.20
C GLU A 2 7.62 -14.70 -21.92
N SER A 3 7.76 -13.37 -21.81
CA SER A 3 8.54 -12.72 -20.75
C SER A 3 7.74 -11.89 -19.75
N ASP A 4 6.41 -11.94 -19.78
CA ASP A 4 5.56 -11.30 -18.76
C ASP A 4 5.10 -12.30 -17.70
N ARG A 5 5.44 -12.05 -16.44
CA ARG A 5 5.06 -12.81 -15.24
C ARG A 5 3.65 -12.49 -14.76
N HIS A 6 3.02 -11.44 -15.27
CA HIS A 6 1.64 -11.07 -14.92
C HIS A 6 0.76 -11.24 -16.16
N ASN A 7 0.56 -12.51 -16.52
CA ASN A 7 -0.21 -12.94 -17.69
C ASN A 7 -1.35 -13.87 -17.26
N GLU A 8 -2.11 -14.39 -18.23
CA GLU A 8 -3.22 -15.31 -17.95
C GLU A 8 -2.78 -16.59 -17.21
N ALA A 9 -1.60 -17.14 -17.54
CA ALA A 9 -1.06 -18.31 -16.86
C ALA A 9 -0.74 -18.02 -15.39
N TYR A 10 -0.19 -16.84 -15.10
CA TYR A 10 0.02 -16.36 -13.74
C TYR A 10 -1.31 -16.30 -12.97
N ARG A 11 -2.34 -15.65 -13.55
CA ARG A 11 -3.67 -15.56 -12.94
C ARG A 11 -4.26 -16.95 -12.67
N ALA A 12 -4.12 -17.88 -13.60
CA ALA A 12 -4.59 -19.25 -13.42
C ALA A 12 -3.87 -19.98 -12.28
N VAL A 13 -2.54 -19.83 -12.17
CA VAL A 13 -1.75 -20.42 -11.08
C VAL A 13 -2.11 -19.80 -9.73
N ILE A 14 -2.26 -18.48 -9.64
CA ILE A 14 -2.68 -17.82 -8.39
C ILE A 14 -4.08 -18.29 -7.99
N LYS A 15 -5.04 -18.31 -8.93
CA LYS A 15 -6.39 -18.79 -8.68
C LYS A 15 -6.40 -20.25 -8.20
N ARG A 16 -5.55 -21.10 -8.79
CA ARG A 16 -5.40 -22.49 -8.35
C ARG A 16 -4.85 -22.58 -6.92
N MET A 17 -3.82 -21.81 -6.58
CA MET A 17 -3.31 -21.75 -5.21
C MET A 17 -4.37 -21.27 -4.22
N GLY A 18 -5.25 -20.37 -4.64
CA GLY A 18 -6.39 -19.91 -3.84
C GLY A 18 -7.38 -21.05 -3.57
N SER A 19 -7.81 -21.77 -4.62
CA SER A 19 -8.67 -22.95 -4.51
C SER A 19 -8.06 -24.06 -3.64
N ASP A 20 -6.75 -24.24 -3.70
CA ASP A 20 -6.02 -25.23 -2.89
C ASP A 20 -5.78 -24.77 -1.43
N GLY A 21 -6.27 -23.57 -1.06
CA GLY A 21 -6.12 -22.99 0.28
C GLY A 21 -4.67 -22.65 0.65
N LYS A 22 -3.82 -22.43 -0.36
CA LYS A 22 -2.38 -22.13 -0.19
C LYS A 22 -2.07 -20.65 -0.25
N LEU A 23 -3.00 -19.80 -0.70
CA LEU A 23 -2.86 -18.36 -0.52
C LEU A 23 -3.11 -17.99 0.94
N GLY A 24 -2.31 -17.05 1.46
CA GLY A 24 -2.45 -16.61 2.85
C GLY A 24 -2.11 -17.67 3.89
N VAL A 25 -1.12 -18.55 3.65
CA VAL A 25 -0.68 -19.56 4.63
C VAL A 25 -0.38 -18.96 6.01
N GLY A 26 0.13 -17.73 6.03
CA GLY A 26 0.44 -17.00 7.25
C GLY A 26 -0.71 -16.24 7.90
N TRP A 27 -1.85 -16.12 7.23
CA TRP A 27 -2.96 -15.34 7.75
C TRP A 27 -3.66 -16.08 8.89
N PRO A 28 -4.18 -15.37 9.90
CA PRO A 28 -5.00 -15.97 10.94
C PRO A 28 -6.18 -16.75 10.37
N LYS A 29 -6.56 -17.85 11.05
CA LYS A 29 -7.68 -18.70 10.63
C LYS A 29 -9.02 -17.96 10.58
N GLU A 30 -9.21 -16.96 11.44
CA GLU A 30 -10.41 -16.09 11.45
C GLU A 30 -10.61 -15.33 10.13
N TYR A 31 -9.53 -15.10 9.36
CA TYR A 31 -9.59 -14.46 8.05
C TYR A 31 -9.52 -15.46 6.89
N GLY A 32 -9.60 -16.76 7.16
CA GLY A 32 -9.57 -17.83 6.14
C GLY A 32 -8.18 -18.37 5.81
N GLY A 33 -7.12 -17.95 6.52
CA GLY A 33 -5.76 -18.46 6.35
C GLY A 33 -5.48 -19.76 7.10
N LEU A 34 -4.24 -20.26 7.00
CA LEU A 34 -3.80 -21.48 7.69
C LEU A 34 -3.22 -21.22 9.10
N GLY A 35 -2.89 -19.97 9.43
CA GLY A 35 -2.34 -19.57 10.72
C GLY A 35 -0.89 -19.99 10.94
N PHE A 36 -0.12 -20.18 9.87
CA PHE A 36 1.27 -20.60 9.96
C PHE A 36 2.20 -19.49 10.47
N GLY A 37 3.25 -19.90 11.20
CA GLY A 37 4.26 -19.00 11.73
C GLY A 37 5.18 -18.41 10.65
N PRO A 38 6.07 -17.49 11.05
CA PRO A 38 6.99 -16.83 10.11
C PRO A 38 7.94 -17.79 9.39
N VAL A 39 8.34 -18.88 10.06
CA VAL A 39 9.27 -19.88 9.48
C VAL A 39 8.58 -20.67 8.38
N GLU A 40 7.38 -21.17 8.64
CA GLU A 40 6.58 -21.91 7.67
C GLU A 40 6.21 -21.05 6.46
N GLN A 41 5.90 -19.77 6.68
CA GLN A 41 5.70 -18.81 5.60
C GLN A 41 6.94 -18.65 4.73
N GLN A 42 8.13 -18.56 5.34
CA GLN A 42 9.38 -18.45 4.60
C GLN A 42 9.67 -19.72 3.78
N ILE A 43 9.42 -20.90 4.34
CA ILE A 43 9.54 -22.17 3.63
C ILE A 43 8.61 -22.18 2.42
N PHE A 44 7.34 -21.80 2.59
CA PHE A 44 6.38 -21.73 1.48
C PHE A 44 6.83 -20.78 0.36
N ILE A 45 7.33 -19.59 0.71
CA ILE A 45 7.86 -18.62 -0.25
C ILE A 45 9.09 -19.18 -0.98
N ASN A 46 9.99 -19.88 -0.28
CA ASN A 46 11.17 -20.50 -0.88
C ASN A 46 10.79 -21.59 -1.88
N GLU A 47 9.83 -22.44 -1.55
CA GLU A 47 9.35 -23.50 -2.45
C GLU A 47 8.64 -22.91 -3.68
N ALA A 48 7.80 -21.87 -3.50
CA ALA A 48 7.18 -21.16 -4.62
C ALA A 48 8.24 -20.55 -5.56
N ASN A 49 9.28 -19.92 -5.00
CA ASN A 49 10.39 -19.36 -5.79
C ASN A 49 11.20 -20.46 -6.50
N ARG A 50 11.44 -21.60 -5.86
CA ARG A 50 12.12 -22.76 -6.46
C ARG A 50 11.34 -23.34 -7.64
N ALA A 51 10.01 -23.24 -7.59
CA ALA A 51 9.11 -23.63 -8.68
C ALA A 51 8.87 -22.51 -9.72
N ASP A 52 9.57 -21.36 -9.61
CA ASP A 52 9.37 -20.16 -10.43
C ASP A 52 7.91 -19.65 -10.45
N ILE A 53 7.22 -19.80 -9.33
CA ILE A 53 5.86 -19.28 -9.11
C ILE A 53 5.98 -17.91 -8.42
N PRO A 54 5.78 -16.79 -9.12
CA PRO A 54 5.75 -15.50 -8.47
C PRO A 54 4.49 -15.40 -7.61
N LEU A 55 4.64 -15.16 -6.31
CA LEU A 55 3.50 -14.93 -5.42
C LEU A 55 3.09 -13.45 -5.43
N PRO A 56 1.80 -13.11 -5.23
CA PRO A 56 1.33 -11.74 -5.09
C PRO A 56 1.69 -11.16 -3.72
N MET A 57 3.00 -10.98 -3.48
CA MET A 57 3.54 -10.65 -2.16
C MET A 57 3.01 -9.34 -1.59
N VAL A 58 2.83 -8.31 -2.42
CA VAL A 58 2.23 -7.03 -2.00
C VAL A 58 0.83 -7.25 -1.45
N THR A 59 0.01 -8.03 -2.17
CA THR A 59 -1.34 -8.35 -1.76
C THR A 59 -1.37 -9.16 -0.46
N LEU A 60 -0.54 -10.21 -0.38
CA LEU A 60 -0.56 -11.17 0.73
C LEU A 60 0.14 -10.69 2.01
N GLN A 61 1.22 -9.92 1.89
CA GLN A 61 2.05 -9.50 3.02
C GLN A 61 1.86 -8.06 3.43
N THR A 62 1.34 -7.20 2.55
CA THR A 62 1.11 -5.78 2.86
C THR A 62 -0.37 -5.48 2.94
N VAL A 63 -1.11 -5.61 1.83
CA VAL A 63 -2.50 -5.14 1.73
C VAL A 63 -3.42 -5.94 2.66
N GLY A 64 -3.39 -7.27 2.57
CA GLY A 64 -4.22 -8.14 3.39
C GLY A 64 -4.04 -7.92 4.90
N PRO A 65 -2.80 -8.02 5.44
CA PRO A 65 -2.56 -7.75 6.85
C PRO A 65 -2.94 -6.34 7.29
N THR A 66 -2.77 -5.34 6.42
CA THR A 66 -3.21 -3.96 6.71
C THR A 66 -4.73 -3.89 6.80
N LEU A 67 -5.46 -4.54 5.89
CA LEU A 67 -6.93 -4.61 5.93
C LEU A 67 -7.44 -5.39 7.15
N GLN A 68 -6.76 -6.46 7.55
CA GLN A 68 -7.09 -7.20 8.78
C GLN A 68 -6.97 -6.30 10.01
N ALA A 69 -5.88 -5.51 10.10
CA ALA A 69 -5.61 -4.67 11.25
C ALA A 69 -6.44 -3.37 11.28
N LEU A 70 -6.69 -2.75 10.12
CA LEU A 70 -7.15 -1.36 10.01
C LEU A 70 -8.34 -1.17 9.07
N GLY A 71 -8.70 -2.18 8.27
CA GLY A 71 -9.82 -2.10 7.34
C GLY A 71 -11.17 -2.06 8.05
N THR A 72 -12.16 -1.46 7.41
CA THR A 72 -13.55 -1.56 7.87
C THR A 72 -14.09 -2.97 7.62
N GLU A 73 -15.19 -3.34 8.28
CA GLU A 73 -15.79 -4.65 8.09
C GLU A 73 -16.26 -4.88 6.65
N GLU A 74 -16.71 -3.83 5.96
CA GLU A 74 -17.08 -3.87 4.54
C GLU A 74 -15.85 -4.14 3.67
N GLN A 75 -14.72 -3.47 3.96
CA GLN A 75 -13.46 -3.69 3.23
C GLN A 75 -12.93 -5.10 3.47
N LYS A 76 -12.96 -5.59 4.72
CA LYS A 76 -12.52 -6.94 5.06
C LYS A 76 -13.36 -8.00 4.33
N LYS A 77 -14.69 -7.89 4.40
CA LYS A 77 -15.62 -8.81 3.73
C LYS A 77 -15.47 -8.80 2.21
N LYS A 78 -15.20 -7.64 1.60
CA LYS A 78 -15.01 -7.51 0.16
C LYS A 78 -13.67 -8.08 -0.31
N PHE A 79 -12.57 -7.70 0.36
CA PHE A 79 -11.23 -7.93 -0.19
C PHE A 79 -10.54 -9.19 0.35
N LEU A 80 -10.67 -9.52 1.63
CA LEU A 80 -9.90 -10.64 2.21
C LEU A 80 -10.25 -11.99 1.57
N PRO A 81 -11.54 -12.36 1.38
CA PRO A 81 -11.88 -13.60 0.70
C PRO A 81 -11.42 -13.61 -0.76
N GLY A 82 -11.57 -12.50 -1.48
CA GLY A 82 -11.14 -12.39 -2.88
C GLY A 82 -9.62 -12.48 -3.05
N ILE A 83 -8.84 -11.97 -2.09
CA ILE A 83 -7.39 -12.14 -2.06
C ILE A 83 -7.03 -13.62 -1.86
N LEU A 84 -7.66 -14.29 -0.89
CA LEU A 84 -7.39 -15.70 -0.61
C LEU A 84 -7.87 -16.64 -1.73
N ALA A 85 -8.91 -16.26 -2.47
CA ALA A 85 -9.35 -16.98 -3.67
C ALA A 85 -8.44 -16.74 -4.88
N GLY A 86 -7.50 -15.80 -4.81
CA GLY A 86 -6.63 -15.42 -5.93
C GLY A 86 -7.36 -14.63 -7.01
N GLU A 87 -8.50 -14.03 -6.70
CA GLU A 87 -9.33 -13.27 -7.63
C GLU A 87 -9.03 -11.77 -7.59
N VAL A 88 -8.51 -11.28 -6.45
CA VAL A 88 -8.21 -9.86 -6.23
C VAL A 88 -6.70 -9.66 -6.08
N HIS A 89 -6.13 -8.84 -6.95
CA HIS A 89 -4.72 -8.47 -6.92
C HIS A 89 -4.51 -6.97 -6.74
N PHE A 90 -3.53 -6.63 -5.90
CA PHE A 90 -3.13 -5.26 -5.66
C PHE A 90 -1.72 -5.00 -6.19
N ALA A 91 -1.54 -3.83 -6.80
CA ALA A 91 -0.21 -3.25 -7.00
C ALA A 91 0.00 -2.04 -6.06
N ILE A 92 1.24 -1.71 -5.76
CA ILE A 92 1.58 -0.65 -4.78
C ILE A 92 2.03 0.64 -5.46
N GLY A 93 1.22 1.68 -5.34
CA GLY A 93 1.45 2.99 -5.95
C GLY A 93 2.07 3.99 -4.98
N TYR A 94 3.32 3.78 -4.57
CA TYR A 94 3.97 4.65 -3.57
C TYR A 94 4.93 5.63 -4.23
N SER A 95 5.93 5.10 -4.93
CA SER A 95 7.01 5.89 -5.53
C SER A 95 6.49 6.78 -6.67
N GLU A 96 7.06 7.98 -6.77
CA GLU A 96 6.86 8.96 -7.84
C GLU A 96 8.21 9.28 -8.48
N PRO A 97 8.24 9.91 -9.66
CA PRO A 97 9.51 10.33 -10.29
C PRO A 97 10.41 11.13 -9.34
N ASP A 98 9.82 12.02 -8.54
CA ASP A 98 10.53 12.89 -7.60
C ASP A 98 10.50 12.38 -6.14
N ALA A 99 9.87 11.23 -5.86
CA ALA A 99 9.70 10.71 -4.50
C ALA A 99 9.88 9.19 -4.44
N GLY A 100 11.07 8.74 -4.00
CA GLY A 100 11.40 7.33 -3.82
C GLY A 100 11.62 6.94 -2.36
N THR A 101 12.84 7.17 -1.86
CA THR A 101 13.21 6.85 -0.47
C THR A 101 12.45 7.72 0.53
N ASP A 102 12.25 9.00 0.21
CA ASP A 102 11.43 9.92 1.01
C ASP A 102 9.98 9.94 0.49
N LEU A 103 9.16 9.04 1.01
CA LEU A 103 7.75 8.94 0.65
C LEU A 103 6.97 10.21 1.00
N ALA A 104 7.39 10.93 2.04
CA ALA A 104 6.76 12.14 2.54
C ALA A 104 6.72 13.27 1.51
N SER A 105 7.63 13.24 0.54
CA SER A 105 7.75 14.23 -0.54
C SER A 105 6.88 13.92 -1.75
N LEU A 106 6.03 12.89 -1.69
CA LEU A 106 5.03 12.60 -2.72
C LEU A 106 4.12 13.81 -2.97
N ARG A 107 3.73 13.97 -4.23
CA ARG A 107 2.92 15.07 -4.76
C ARG A 107 1.56 14.62 -5.27
N THR A 108 1.33 13.33 -5.51
CA THR A 108 -0.02 12.82 -5.85
C THR A 108 -1.02 13.28 -4.80
N THR A 109 -2.08 13.95 -5.24
CA THR A 109 -3.12 14.50 -4.36
C THR A 109 -4.40 13.68 -4.47
N ALA A 110 -5.18 13.70 -3.40
CA ALA A 110 -6.54 13.19 -3.39
C ALA A 110 -7.43 14.20 -2.67
N VAL A 111 -8.30 14.86 -3.42
CA VAL A 111 -9.21 15.90 -2.91
C VAL A 111 -10.59 15.30 -2.74
N ARG A 112 -11.18 15.46 -1.56
CA ARG A 112 -12.52 14.96 -1.29
C ARG A 112 -13.55 15.75 -2.10
N HIS A 113 -14.45 15.05 -2.77
CA HIS A 113 -15.59 15.61 -3.50
C HIS A 113 -16.85 14.78 -3.18
N GLY A 114 -17.60 15.22 -2.16
CA GLY A 114 -18.75 14.47 -1.64
C GLY A 114 -18.31 13.18 -0.95
N ASP A 115 -18.79 12.05 -1.45
CA ASP A 115 -18.50 10.70 -0.94
C ASP A 115 -17.32 10.03 -1.66
N GLU A 116 -16.57 10.79 -2.47
CA GLU A 116 -15.46 10.27 -3.26
C GLU A 116 -14.19 11.11 -3.11
N TYR A 117 -13.08 10.55 -3.57
CA TYR A 117 -11.82 11.26 -3.75
C TYR A 117 -11.48 11.42 -5.23
N ILE A 118 -11.19 12.67 -5.63
CA ILE A 118 -10.60 12.97 -6.93
C ILE A 118 -9.08 12.90 -6.77
N VAL A 119 -8.48 11.86 -7.37
CA VAL A 119 -7.04 11.62 -7.33
C VAL A 119 -6.38 12.22 -8.56
N ASN A 120 -5.30 12.99 -8.35
CA ASN A 120 -4.47 13.51 -9.43
C ASN A 120 -2.98 13.26 -9.12
N GLY A 121 -2.28 12.61 -10.05
CA GLY A 121 -0.83 12.42 -9.94
C GLY A 121 -0.31 11.28 -10.79
N GLN A 122 0.97 10.96 -10.56
CA GLN A 122 1.64 9.87 -11.24
C GLN A 122 2.49 9.06 -10.29
N LYS A 123 2.44 7.74 -10.44
CA LYS A 123 3.29 6.78 -9.73
C LYS A 123 4.26 6.15 -10.72
N MET A 124 5.43 5.78 -10.22
CA MET A 124 6.48 5.18 -11.01
C MET A 124 7.00 3.91 -10.34
N TRP A 125 7.46 2.96 -11.14
CA TRP A 125 7.99 1.68 -10.66
C TRP A 125 6.93 0.77 -10.03
N THR A 126 5.67 0.97 -10.38
CA THR A 126 4.55 0.15 -9.92
C THR A 126 4.64 -1.22 -10.59
N THR A 127 4.96 -2.26 -9.81
CA THR A 127 5.12 -3.62 -10.32
C THR A 127 3.75 -4.28 -10.41
N GLY A 128 3.41 -4.84 -11.58
CA GLY A 128 2.14 -5.56 -11.79
C GLY A 128 0.92 -4.66 -12.00
N ALA A 129 1.10 -3.34 -12.16
CA ALA A 129 -0.02 -2.40 -12.28
C ALA A 129 -0.82 -2.58 -13.59
N HIS A 130 -0.22 -3.14 -14.63
CA HIS A 130 -0.91 -3.41 -15.90
C HIS A 130 -1.97 -4.52 -15.78
N ASP A 131 -1.80 -5.42 -14.80
CA ASP A 131 -2.68 -6.55 -14.57
C ASP A 131 -3.50 -6.41 -13.27
N ALA A 132 -3.06 -5.63 -12.28
CA ALA A 132 -3.72 -5.52 -10.97
C ALA A 132 -5.19 -5.03 -11.06
N ASP A 133 -6.03 -5.53 -10.15
CA ASP A 133 -7.44 -5.11 -10.00
C ASP A 133 -7.54 -3.78 -9.24
N TYR A 134 -6.62 -3.55 -8.29
CA TYR A 134 -6.60 -2.36 -7.46
C TYR A 134 -5.18 -1.81 -7.27
N ILE A 135 -5.07 -0.50 -7.09
CA ILE A 135 -3.84 0.14 -6.64
C ILE A 135 -3.97 0.52 -5.16
N TRP A 136 -3.03 0.01 -4.36
CA TRP A 136 -2.78 0.47 -3.00
C TRP A 136 -1.99 1.78 -3.05
N LEU A 137 -2.72 2.90 -3.12
CA LEU A 137 -2.19 4.19 -3.53
C LEU A 137 -1.85 5.08 -2.33
N ALA A 138 -0.60 5.56 -2.26
CA ALA A 138 -0.24 6.63 -1.32
C ALA A 138 -0.46 8.01 -1.96
N CYS A 139 -1.29 8.83 -1.34
CA CYS A 139 -1.61 10.17 -1.84
C CYS A 139 -1.76 11.18 -0.70
N ARG A 140 -1.56 12.45 -1.01
CA ARG A 140 -1.74 13.56 -0.09
C ARG A 140 -3.20 13.99 -0.06
N THR A 141 -3.85 13.75 1.07
CA THR A 141 -5.26 14.17 1.31
C THR A 141 -5.36 15.43 2.16
N ASP A 142 -4.29 15.82 2.85
CA ASP A 142 -4.22 17.11 3.57
C ASP A 142 -2.87 17.78 3.28
N PRO A 143 -2.86 18.89 2.51
CA PRO A 143 -1.64 19.62 2.19
C PRO A 143 -1.15 20.51 3.32
N THR A 144 -1.99 20.81 4.32
CA THR A 144 -1.67 21.71 5.44
C THR A 144 -1.06 20.96 6.63
N ALA A 145 -1.34 19.67 6.76
CA ALA A 145 -0.73 18.81 7.76
C ALA A 145 0.78 18.64 7.54
N ALA A 146 1.49 18.32 8.63
CA ALA A 146 2.89 17.91 8.55
C ALA A 146 3.08 16.80 7.51
N LYS A 147 4.18 16.86 6.72
CA LYS A 147 4.36 16.06 5.50
C LYS A 147 3.92 14.59 5.60
N HIS A 148 4.32 13.90 6.67
CA HIS A 148 4.00 12.50 6.92
C HIS A 148 2.55 12.26 7.37
N LYS A 149 1.96 13.21 8.10
CA LYS A 149 0.56 13.15 8.54
C LYS A 149 -0.41 13.54 7.44
N GLY A 150 0.06 14.25 6.41
CA GLY A 150 -0.75 14.66 5.25
C GLY A 150 -1.00 13.57 4.22
N ILE A 151 -0.42 12.37 4.38
CA ILE A 151 -0.56 11.23 3.47
C ILE A 151 -1.64 10.27 3.98
N SER A 152 -2.44 9.72 3.07
CA SER A 152 -3.36 8.60 3.32
C SER A 152 -3.16 7.54 2.25
N ILE A 153 -3.61 6.31 2.55
CA ILE A 153 -3.71 5.25 1.55
C ILE A 153 -5.14 5.09 1.06
N LEU A 154 -5.31 5.02 -0.26
CA LEU A 154 -6.58 4.73 -0.92
C LEU A 154 -6.50 3.40 -1.68
N ILE A 155 -7.64 2.74 -1.82
CA ILE A 155 -7.83 1.60 -2.73
C ILE A 155 -8.44 2.17 -4.00
N VAL A 156 -7.69 2.19 -5.10
CA VAL A 156 -8.16 2.74 -6.38
C VAL A 156 -8.43 1.59 -7.35
N ASP A 157 -9.61 1.57 -7.97
CA ASP A 157 -9.99 0.57 -8.97
C ASP A 157 -9.28 0.86 -10.30
N THR A 158 -8.62 -0.14 -10.88
CA THR A 158 -7.90 0.04 -12.16
C THR A 158 -8.85 0.16 -13.36
N LYS A 159 -10.15 -0.09 -13.16
CA LYS A 159 -11.21 0.12 -14.17
C LYS A 159 -11.77 1.54 -14.15
N ASP A 160 -11.39 2.38 -13.19
CA ASP A 160 -11.83 3.77 -13.16
C ASP A 160 -11.32 4.53 -14.40
N PRO A 161 -12.13 5.39 -15.03
CA PRO A 161 -11.80 6.03 -16.31
C PRO A 161 -10.58 6.96 -16.26
N GLY A 162 -10.15 7.37 -15.07
CA GLY A 162 -8.96 8.20 -14.86
C GLY A 162 -7.67 7.40 -14.68
N TYR A 163 -7.73 6.07 -14.63
CA TYR A 163 -6.58 5.19 -14.51
C TYR A 163 -5.97 4.92 -15.89
N SER A 164 -4.66 5.12 -16.00
CA SER A 164 -3.89 4.64 -17.15
C SER A 164 -2.49 4.23 -16.73
N TRP A 165 -1.86 3.40 -17.56
CA TRP A 165 -0.51 2.92 -17.31
C TRP A 165 0.34 2.91 -18.59
N THR A 166 1.64 3.08 -18.41
CA THR A 166 2.63 3.01 -19.48
C THR A 166 3.78 2.10 -19.06
N PRO A 167 4.18 1.11 -19.88
CA PRO A 167 5.29 0.23 -19.54
C PRO A 167 6.63 0.97 -19.54
N ILE A 168 7.48 0.65 -18.57
CA ILE A 168 8.87 1.13 -18.48
C ILE A 168 9.79 0.00 -18.98
N ILE A 169 10.36 0.22 -20.17
CA ILE A 169 11.30 -0.71 -20.80
C ILE A 169 12.72 -0.35 -20.33
N ARG A 170 13.44 -1.32 -19.75
CA ARG A 170 14.83 -1.11 -19.30
C ARG A 170 15.81 -1.20 -20.46
N ARG A 171 16.89 -0.39 -20.39
CA ARG A 171 18.00 -0.36 -21.36
C ARG A 171 18.70 -1.71 -21.59
N THR A 172 18.56 -2.67 -20.67
CA THR A 172 19.14 -4.01 -20.79
C THR A 172 18.44 -4.92 -21.82
N GLY A 173 17.41 -4.44 -22.54
CA GLY A 173 16.65 -5.21 -23.53
C GLY A 173 15.79 -6.33 -22.93
N ARG A 174 16.16 -6.86 -21.77
CA ARG A 174 15.32 -7.68 -20.89
C ARG A 174 14.30 -6.78 -20.20
N THR A 175 13.04 -6.88 -20.62
CA THR A 175 11.90 -6.64 -19.73
C THR A 175 12.19 -7.43 -18.47
N THR A 176 12.14 -6.81 -17.28
CA THR A 176 12.00 -7.65 -16.10
C THR A 176 10.79 -8.53 -16.32
N PRO A 177 10.77 -9.75 -15.79
CA PRO A 177 9.64 -10.61 -16.00
C PRO A 177 8.31 -9.92 -15.64
N THR A 178 8.31 -8.93 -14.75
CA THR A 178 7.20 -7.98 -14.62
C THR A 178 7.55 -6.62 -15.24
N PRO A 179 6.75 -6.07 -16.18
CA PRO A 179 6.91 -4.68 -16.61
C PRO A 179 6.66 -3.77 -15.41
N ARG A 180 7.58 -2.82 -15.17
CA ARG A 180 7.30 -1.73 -14.24
C ARG A 180 6.53 -0.68 -15.00
N THR A 181 5.52 -0.09 -14.40
CA THR A 181 4.71 0.91 -15.08
C THR A 181 4.85 2.27 -14.43
N THR A 182 4.69 3.31 -15.26
CA THR A 182 4.18 4.59 -14.79
C THR A 182 2.67 4.47 -14.77
N THR A 183 2.06 4.85 -13.66
CA THR A 183 0.61 4.86 -13.49
C THR A 183 0.15 6.29 -13.33
N MET A 184 -0.80 6.72 -14.15
CA MET A 184 -1.38 8.06 -14.08
C MET A 184 -2.79 7.98 -13.50
N PHE A 185 -3.12 8.94 -12.65
CA PHE A 185 -4.46 9.17 -12.15
C PHE A 185 -4.85 10.59 -12.52
N GLY A 186 -5.93 10.74 -13.29
CA GLY A 186 -6.45 12.05 -13.63
C GLY A 186 -7.73 11.98 -14.42
N CYS A 187 -8.68 12.85 -14.06
CA CYS A 187 -9.78 13.20 -14.95
C CYS A 187 -9.26 14.32 -15.87
N PRO A 188 -9.44 14.25 -17.20
CA PRO A 188 -9.14 15.41 -18.04
C PRO A 188 -9.93 16.63 -17.52
N PRO A 189 -9.38 17.85 -17.62
CA PRO A 189 -9.99 19.07 -17.06
C PRO A 189 -11.38 19.40 -17.64
N THR A 190 -11.83 18.66 -18.66
CA THR A 190 -13.13 18.78 -19.31
C THR A 190 -14.23 17.91 -18.71
N CYS A 191 -13.94 17.03 -17.74
CA CYS A 191 -14.94 16.11 -17.21
C CYS A 191 -15.77 16.78 -16.09
N SER A 192 -16.81 17.50 -16.48
CA SER A 192 -17.86 17.95 -15.56
C SER A 192 -18.81 16.78 -15.28
N SER A 193 -18.92 16.40 -14.00
CA SER A 193 -20.00 15.59 -13.42
C SER A 193 -20.27 14.21 -14.06
N ALA A 194 -19.53 13.18 -13.64
CA ALA A 194 -20.06 11.83 -13.65
C ALA A 194 -20.57 11.50 -12.24
N ARG A 195 -21.88 11.64 -12.07
CA ARG A 195 -22.68 11.25 -10.91
C ARG A 195 -22.36 9.81 -10.50
N ARG A 196 -22.05 9.56 -9.22
CA ARG A 196 -21.88 8.21 -8.67
C ARG A 196 -22.77 8.04 -7.44
N THR A 197 -23.75 7.16 -7.58
CA THR A 197 -24.87 6.98 -6.65
C THR A 197 -24.51 6.08 -5.49
N ALA A 198 -24.89 6.55 -4.29
CA ALA A 198 -25.02 5.80 -3.06
C ALA A 198 -26.11 4.72 -3.15
N ALA A 199 -25.88 3.57 -2.53
CA ALA A 199 -26.94 2.60 -2.23
C ALA A 199 -26.90 2.20 -0.75
N GLY A 200 -27.90 2.71 -0.02
CA GLY A 200 -28.77 1.90 0.84
C GLY A 200 -28.22 1.38 2.15
N SER A 201 -28.47 2.12 3.22
CA SER A 201 -28.33 1.76 4.63
C SER A 201 -29.39 0.76 5.13
N SER A 202 -29.01 -0.11 6.07
CA SER A 202 -29.88 -0.46 7.21
C SER A 202 -29.03 -0.77 8.45
N SER A 203 -29.22 0.04 9.50
CA SER A 203 -28.81 -0.21 10.89
C SER A 203 -30.02 -0.80 11.66
N PRO A 204 -29.99 -1.12 12.99
CA PRO A 204 -28.95 -1.12 14.04
C PRO A 204 -29.02 -2.45 14.91
N PRO A 205 -28.64 -2.57 16.21
CA PRO A 205 -27.94 -1.67 17.15
C PRO A 205 -26.76 -2.27 17.97
N SER A 206 -26.12 -1.32 18.67
CA SER A 206 -25.09 -1.30 19.71
C SER A 206 -25.04 -2.39 20.80
N SER A 207 -23.82 -2.73 21.24
CA SER A 207 -23.49 -2.87 22.69
C SER A 207 -21.98 -2.83 22.98
N THR A 208 -21.60 -1.84 23.80
CA THR A 208 -20.75 -1.91 25.01
C THR A 208 -19.34 -2.54 24.99
N THR A 209 -18.37 -1.63 25.18
CA THR A 209 -17.05 -1.71 25.80
C THR A 209 -16.78 -2.85 26.80
N THR A 210 -15.62 -3.50 26.68
CA THR A 210 -14.72 -3.77 27.84
C THR A 210 -13.30 -4.07 27.36
N GLY A 211 -12.33 -3.34 27.91
CA GLY A 211 -10.92 -3.42 27.52
C GLY A 211 -10.13 -4.51 28.23
N ARG A 212 -8.98 -4.87 27.65
CA ARG A 212 -7.86 -5.54 28.33
C ARG A 212 -6.51 -5.13 27.72
N PRO A 213 -5.40 -5.24 28.47
CA PRO A 213 -4.20 -4.42 28.29
C PRO A 213 -3.22 -4.96 27.24
N ARG A 214 -2.46 -4.04 26.62
CA ARG A 214 -1.36 -4.33 25.69
C ARG A 214 -0.14 -4.89 26.43
N ALA A 215 0.35 -6.04 25.97
CA ALA A 215 1.69 -6.54 26.28
C ALA A 215 2.73 -5.87 25.35
N GLY A 216 3.88 -5.50 25.93
CA GLY A 216 4.95 -4.74 25.28
C GLY A 216 5.68 -5.49 24.16
N ARG A 217 6.18 -4.73 23.18
CA ARG A 217 7.13 -5.18 22.16
C ARG A 217 8.55 -4.78 22.58
N PRO A 218 9.58 -5.59 22.29
CA PRO A 218 10.97 -5.23 22.53
C PRO A 218 11.50 -4.27 21.45
N ASP A 219 12.37 -3.35 21.88
CA ASP A 219 12.99 -2.30 21.07
C ASP A 219 13.92 -2.85 19.98
N ARG A 220 13.82 -2.26 18.78
CA ARG A 220 14.82 -2.35 17.70
C ARG A 220 15.31 -0.93 17.38
N PRO A 221 16.61 -0.72 17.13
CA PRO A 221 17.15 0.62 16.96
C PRO A 221 16.73 1.20 15.60
N ALA A 222 16.19 2.41 15.64
CA ALA A 222 15.79 3.19 14.48
C ALA A 222 16.79 4.33 14.19
N SER A 223 16.74 4.76 12.92
CA SER A 223 17.21 6.03 12.39
C SER A 223 18.69 6.14 11.97
N THR A 224 18.88 6.66 10.75
CA THR A 224 20.13 7.24 10.29
C THR A 224 20.02 8.76 10.44
N THR A 225 20.74 9.32 11.41
CA THR A 225 20.83 10.77 11.59
C THR A 225 21.63 11.38 10.44
N ARG A 226 21.02 12.29 9.68
CA ARG A 226 21.75 13.11 8.70
C ARG A 226 21.96 14.51 9.30
N CYS A 227 23.16 14.76 9.83
CA CYS A 227 23.57 16.09 10.27
C CYS A 227 24.01 16.94 9.07
N THR A 228 23.53 18.17 8.95
CA THR A 228 24.21 19.19 8.14
C THR A 228 25.46 19.66 8.88
N PRO A 229 26.62 19.84 8.21
CA PRO A 229 27.80 20.39 8.86
C PRO A 229 27.54 21.88 9.17
N GLY A 230 27.53 22.25 10.45
CA GLY A 230 27.61 23.65 10.87
C GLY A 230 29.00 24.24 10.60
N PRO A 231 29.15 25.58 10.62
CA PRO A 231 30.43 26.23 10.38
C PRO A 231 31.45 25.82 11.45
N ARG A 232 32.67 25.48 11.03
CA ARG A 232 33.77 25.11 11.93
C ARG A 232 34.34 26.37 12.59
N SER A 233 34.34 26.40 13.92
CA SER A 233 35.12 27.36 14.72
C SER A 233 36.62 26.99 14.68
N PRO A 234 37.57 27.95 14.73
CA PRO A 234 39.01 27.68 14.63
C PRO A 234 39.62 27.06 15.88
N PHE A 235 38.87 26.83 16.96
CA PHE A 235 39.37 26.20 18.18
C PHE A 235 38.57 24.94 18.52
N GLY A 236 39.25 23.79 18.49
CA GLY A 236 38.68 22.46 18.68
C GLY A 236 38.18 22.19 20.09
N ARG A 237 36.98 22.67 20.42
CA ARG A 237 36.18 22.14 21.54
C ARG A 237 34.81 21.72 21.01
N ARG A 238 34.42 20.46 21.30
CA ARG A 238 33.08 19.95 20.99
C ARG A 238 32.07 20.60 21.95
N HIS A 239 31.11 21.34 21.40
CA HIS A 239 29.92 21.78 22.14
C HIS A 239 28.96 20.59 22.31
N PRO A 240 28.39 20.35 23.51
CA PRO A 240 27.33 19.37 23.69
C PRO A 240 25.99 20.08 23.42
N ASP A 241 25.68 20.35 22.15
CA ASP A 241 24.34 20.79 21.78
C ASP A 241 23.91 20.08 20.51
N ARG A 242 23.18 18.97 20.68
CA ARG A 242 22.38 18.33 19.62
C ARG A 242 21.03 19.06 19.46
N ALA A 243 21.03 20.39 19.51
CA ALA A 243 19.85 21.18 19.20
C ALA A 243 19.74 21.33 17.67
N GLY A 244 19.00 20.43 17.02
CA GLY A 244 18.62 20.63 15.62
C GLY A 244 18.48 19.38 14.73
N CYS A 245 18.88 18.19 15.20
CA CYS A 245 18.61 16.96 14.45
C CYS A 245 17.13 16.57 14.62
N ARG A 246 16.27 17.06 13.73
CA ARG A 246 14.92 16.49 13.59
C ARG A 246 15.07 15.13 12.93
N GLU A 247 14.78 14.06 13.68
CA GLU A 247 14.66 12.73 13.12
C GLU A 247 13.52 12.73 12.09
N THR A 248 13.87 12.49 10.83
CA THR A 248 12.87 12.19 9.80
C THR A 248 12.46 10.72 9.98
N PRO A 249 11.16 10.41 10.10
CA PRO A 249 10.67 9.04 10.17
C PRO A 249 11.19 8.20 9.00
N SER A 250 11.53 6.93 9.25
CA SER A 250 11.94 6.01 8.20
C SER A 250 10.80 5.79 7.21
N ARG A 251 11.09 5.36 5.97
CA ARG A 251 10.04 5.07 4.99
C ARG A 251 8.96 4.13 5.54
N THR A 252 9.34 3.14 6.34
CA THR A 252 8.40 2.23 6.99
C THR A 252 7.47 2.98 7.95
N ASP A 253 8.03 3.83 8.81
CA ASP A 253 7.23 4.65 9.75
C ASP A 253 6.25 5.56 9.00
N GLN A 254 6.68 6.11 7.86
CA GLN A 254 5.84 6.95 7.02
C GLN A 254 4.68 6.17 6.40
N VAL A 255 4.90 4.92 6.00
CA VAL A 255 3.87 4.03 5.46
C VAL A 255 2.87 3.65 6.55
N ASP A 256 3.34 3.29 7.74
CA ASP A 256 2.49 2.91 8.87
C ASP A 256 1.58 4.08 9.29
N LEU A 257 2.13 5.30 9.34
CA LEU A 257 1.34 6.52 9.59
C LEU A 257 0.27 6.74 8.52
N ALA A 258 0.58 6.49 7.24
CA ALA A 258 -0.37 6.61 6.14
C ALA A 258 -1.50 5.58 6.22
N HIS A 259 -1.20 4.32 6.62
CA HIS A 259 -2.22 3.29 6.84
C HIS A 259 -3.16 3.64 8.00
N GLN A 260 -2.60 4.11 9.12
CA GLN A 260 -3.40 4.50 10.28
C GLN A 260 -4.37 5.64 9.95
N ARG A 261 -3.92 6.61 9.14
CA ARG A 261 -4.78 7.71 8.71
C ARG A 261 -5.87 7.28 7.74
N ALA A 262 -5.59 6.33 6.85
CA ALA A 262 -6.62 5.75 5.98
C ALA A 262 -7.77 5.15 6.80
N ALA A 263 -7.45 4.43 7.87
CA ALA A 263 -8.45 3.86 8.79
C ALA A 263 -9.32 4.95 9.46
N GLN A 264 -8.70 6.06 9.85
CA GLN A 264 -9.42 7.20 10.45
C GLN A 264 -10.38 7.88 9.46
N LEU A 265 -10.02 7.93 8.18
CA LEU A 265 -10.91 8.45 7.14
C LEU A 265 -12.06 7.46 6.90
N ALA A 266 -11.78 6.17 6.73
CA ALA A 266 -12.82 5.15 6.51
C ALA A 266 -13.84 5.07 7.65
N GLY A 267 -13.41 5.19 8.91
CA GLY A 267 -14.29 5.22 10.09
C GLY A 267 -15.27 6.40 10.16
N ARG A 268 -15.08 7.44 9.33
CA ARG A 268 -16.01 8.57 9.18
C ARG A 268 -17.08 8.34 8.11
N GLY A 269 -17.23 7.11 7.62
CA GLY A 269 -18.18 6.76 6.54
C GLY A 269 -17.70 7.18 5.15
N LEU A 270 -16.41 7.45 4.99
CA LEU A 270 -15.80 7.87 3.73
C LEU A 270 -15.46 6.63 2.90
N ARG A 271 -16.04 6.52 1.70
CA ARG A 271 -15.79 5.43 0.75
C ARG A 271 -14.69 5.78 -0.24
#